data_AF-A0A9D6TRS1-F1
#
_entry.id   AF-A0A9D6TRS1-F1
#
_cell.length_a   1.000
_cell.length_b   1.000
_cell.length_c   1.000
_cell.angle_alpha   90.00
_cell.angle_beta   90.00
_cell.angle_gamma   90.00
#
_symmetry.space_group_name_H-M   'P 1'
#
loop_
_entity.id
_entity.type
_entity.pdbx_description
1 polymer ?
#
loop_
_entity_poly.entity_id
_entity_poly.type
_entity_poly.pdbx_seq_one_letter_code
_entity_poly.pdbx_strand_id
1 'polypeptide(L)'
;MSLVNPHGKDKRLKPLLLAGAELTETRRRAQTLPRLTITSRETSDLIMLGIGAFTPLDGFMGQADWRAVCDEYRLADGTFWPIPITLSTARAEADRLKEGQEVALVDVETGDLMATLTVREKYTSDRAHECKQVFRTNDPAHPGVANVTGQGEVNLAGPVKVLSEGAYPDKYPGLYMRPAETRRAFEAKGWKTVAALQLRNPMHRSHEYLAKIAVEICDGVLIQQILGKLKPGDIPAEVR
;
A
#
# COMPACT_ATOMS: atom_id res chain seq x y z
N MET A 1 14.14 16.62 20.46
CA MET A 1 12.85 16.05 20.03
C MET A 1 13.12 15.14 18.86
N SER A 2 12.60 13.92 18.91
CA SER A 2 12.67 12.90 17.85
C SER A 2 11.61 13.15 16.78
N LEU A 3 11.78 12.55 15.59
CA LEU A 3 10.76 12.55 14.53
C LEU A 3 9.42 11.99 15.05
N VAL A 4 8.34 12.33 14.35
CA VAL A 4 7.01 11.75 14.62
C VAL A 4 7.06 10.22 14.60
N ASN A 5 6.45 9.60 15.60
CA ASN A 5 6.41 8.14 15.69
C ASN A 5 5.70 7.54 14.47
N PRO A 6 6.14 6.38 13.98
CA PRO A 6 5.36 5.55 13.06
C PRO A 6 3.95 5.31 13.59
N HIS A 7 2.99 5.19 12.67
CA HIS A 7 1.58 4.97 13.00
C HIS A 7 1.34 3.63 13.72
N GLY A 8 0.28 3.57 14.53
CA GLY A 8 -0.06 2.40 15.34
C GLY A 8 0.54 2.39 16.75
N LYS A 9 0.05 1.45 17.58
CA LYS A 9 0.34 1.37 19.02
C LYS A 9 1.82 1.16 19.33
N ASP A 10 2.51 0.39 18.49
CA ASP A 10 3.91 0.02 18.68
C ASP A 10 4.89 1.16 18.38
N LYS A 11 4.43 2.25 17.74
CA LYS A 11 5.26 3.42 17.41
C LYS A 11 6.57 3.03 16.68
N ARG A 12 6.52 1.98 15.87
CA ARG A 12 7.67 1.40 15.17
C ARG A 12 7.26 1.02 13.74
N LEU A 13 8.14 1.32 12.78
CA LEU A 13 7.93 0.91 11.39
C LEU A 13 7.87 -0.61 11.30
N LYS A 14 6.96 -1.11 10.46
CA LYS A 14 6.75 -2.54 10.21
C LYS A 14 6.83 -2.82 8.71
N PRO A 15 8.02 -2.71 8.09
CA PRO A 15 8.20 -3.15 6.71
C PRO A 15 8.03 -4.67 6.62
N LEU A 16 7.30 -5.12 5.60
CA LEU A 16 7.08 -6.54 5.32
C LEU A 16 7.97 -7.07 4.18
N LEU A 17 8.84 -6.22 3.63
CA LEU A 17 9.82 -6.60 2.62
C LEU A 17 10.93 -7.45 3.25
N LEU A 18 11.10 -8.66 2.73
CA LEU A 18 12.16 -9.56 3.16
C LEU A 18 13.52 -9.13 2.61
N ALA A 19 14.58 -9.47 3.34
CA ALA A 19 15.96 -9.27 2.91
C ALA A 19 16.84 -10.49 3.25
N GLY A 20 18.01 -10.56 2.63
CA GLY A 20 19.02 -11.57 2.92
C GLY A 20 18.52 -13.02 2.74
N ALA A 21 18.91 -13.91 3.65
CA ALA A 21 18.61 -15.33 3.56
C ALA A 21 17.11 -15.64 3.60
N GLU A 22 16.30 -14.88 4.35
CA GLU A 22 14.85 -15.11 4.43
C GLU A 22 14.17 -14.81 3.09
N LEU A 23 14.61 -13.77 2.37
CA LEU A 23 14.13 -13.47 1.02
C LEU A 23 14.47 -14.59 0.06
N THR A 24 15.72 -15.04 0.03
CA THR A 24 16.18 -16.11 -0.87
C THR A 24 15.40 -17.40 -0.64
N GLU A 25 15.25 -17.83 0.61
CA GLU A 25 14.55 -19.06 0.94
C GLU A 25 13.04 -18.96 0.67
N THR A 26 12.41 -17.85 1.05
CA THR A 26 10.97 -17.65 0.79
C THR A 26 10.68 -17.58 -0.71
N ARG A 27 11.54 -16.93 -1.50
CA ARG A 27 11.43 -16.87 -2.96
C ARG A 27 11.55 -18.26 -3.61
N ARG A 28 12.48 -19.09 -3.13
CA ARG A 28 12.63 -20.49 -3.58
C ARG A 28 11.38 -21.30 -3.28
N ARG A 29 10.89 -21.23 -2.03
CA ARG A 29 9.68 -21.93 -1.59
C ARG A 29 8.43 -21.50 -2.36
N ALA A 30 8.30 -20.20 -2.63
CA ALA A 30 7.18 -19.62 -3.37
C ALA A 30 7.01 -20.19 -4.79
N GLN A 31 8.06 -20.72 -5.41
CA GLN A 31 7.97 -21.38 -6.73
C GLN A 31 7.09 -22.64 -6.71
N THR A 32 6.89 -23.25 -5.54
CA THR A 32 6.10 -24.48 -5.36
C THR A 32 4.70 -24.22 -4.82
N LEU A 33 4.39 -22.97 -4.43
CA LEU A 33 3.09 -22.61 -3.89
C LEU A 33 2.06 -22.46 -5.01
N PRO A 34 0.75 -22.65 -4.72
CA PRO A 34 -0.31 -22.19 -5.59
C PRO A 34 -0.12 -20.70 -5.91
N ARG A 35 -0.28 -20.35 -7.18
CA ARG A 35 -0.08 -18.99 -7.67
C ARG A 35 -1.42 -18.29 -7.77
N LEU A 36 -1.50 -17.11 -7.17
CA LEU A 36 -2.64 -16.21 -7.28
C LEU A 36 -2.20 -14.94 -8.01
N THR A 37 -2.86 -14.63 -9.12
CA THR A 37 -2.62 -13.39 -9.85
C THR A 37 -3.25 -12.21 -9.11
N ILE A 38 -2.52 -11.11 -9.02
CA ILE A 38 -2.97 -9.87 -8.37
C ILE A 38 -3.02 -8.72 -9.36
N THR A 39 -3.94 -7.79 -9.11
CA THR A 39 -4.11 -6.57 -9.91
C THR A 39 -3.01 -5.55 -9.62
N SER A 40 -2.82 -4.57 -10.51
CA SER A 40 -1.85 -3.48 -10.28
C SER A 40 -2.14 -2.64 -9.02
N ARG A 41 -3.40 -2.56 -8.58
CA ARG A 41 -3.78 -1.98 -7.28
C ARG A 41 -3.18 -2.80 -6.14
N GLU A 42 -3.44 -4.10 -6.12
CA GLU A 42 -2.99 -5.01 -5.06
C GLU A 42 -1.45 -5.13 -5.05
N THR A 43 -0.80 -5.07 -6.22
CA THR A 43 0.65 -4.96 -6.33
C THR A 43 1.15 -3.67 -5.67
N SER A 44 0.48 -2.54 -5.90
CA SER A 44 0.85 -1.27 -5.26
C SER A 44 0.67 -1.33 -3.74
N ASP A 45 -0.42 -1.95 -3.26
CA ASP A 45 -0.68 -2.17 -1.84
C ASP A 45 0.39 -3.07 -1.20
N LEU A 46 0.83 -4.13 -1.88
CA LEU A 46 1.95 -4.97 -1.43
C LEU A 46 3.25 -4.19 -1.33
N ILE A 47 3.55 -3.30 -2.27
CA ILE A 47 4.75 -2.46 -2.19
C ILE A 47 4.65 -1.54 -0.97
N MET A 48 3.49 -0.92 -0.71
CA MET A 48 3.28 -0.07 0.46
C MET A 48 3.41 -0.84 1.79
N LEU A 49 2.90 -2.08 1.84
CA LEU A 49 3.11 -3.02 2.94
C LEU A 49 4.60 -3.38 3.09
N GLY A 50 5.26 -3.68 1.98
CA GLY A 50 6.67 -4.07 1.92
C GLY A 50 7.59 -3.01 2.50
N ILE A 51 7.47 -1.76 2.04
CA ILE A 51 8.31 -0.65 2.51
C ILE A 51 7.90 -0.14 3.90
N GLY A 52 6.76 -0.60 4.44
CA GLY A 52 6.24 -0.20 5.74
C GLY A 52 5.48 1.13 5.73
N ALA A 53 5.08 1.64 4.56
CA ALA A 53 4.22 2.81 4.44
C ALA A 53 2.82 2.53 5.02
N PHE A 54 2.39 1.26 4.99
CA PHE A 54 1.15 0.81 5.61
C PHE A 54 1.29 0.28 7.05
N THR A 55 2.36 0.65 7.76
CA THR A 55 2.44 0.37 9.21
C THR A 55 1.18 0.90 9.92
N PRO A 56 0.46 0.10 10.73
CA PRO A 56 0.91 -1.14 11.39
C PRO A 56 0.43 -2.47 10.76
N LEU A 57 -0.16 -2.45 9.57
CA LEU A 57 -0.73 -3.64 8.93
C LEU A 57 0.33 -4.76 8.78
N ASP A 58 -0.08 -6.01 8.99
CA ASP A 58 0.74 -7.22 8.71
C ASP A 58 0.41 -7.88 7.37
N GLY A 59 -0.61 -7.39 6.66
CA GLY A 59 -1.04 -7.90 5.38
C GLY A 59 -2.41 -7.36 4.97
N PHE A 60 -3.16 -8.16 4.22
CA PHE A 60 -4.49 -7.78 3.76
C PHE A 60 -5.54 -7.98 4.86
N MET A 61 -6.45 -7.02 4.96
CA MET A 61 -7.42 -6.92 6.06
C MET A 61 -8.41 -8.07 6.09
N GLY A 62 -8.67 -8.57 7.30
CA GLY A 62 -9.80 -9.47 7.59
C GLY A 62 -11.14 -8.75 7.58
N GLN A 63 -12.23 -9.50 7.72
CA GLN A 63 -13.59 -8.94 7.64
C GLN A 63 -13.85 -7.90 8.74
N ALA A 64 -13.35 -8.15 9.95
CA ALA A 64 -13.51 -7.24 11.09
C ALA A 64 -12.83 -5.88 10.85
N ASP A 65 -11.57 -5.89 10.37
CA ASP A 65 -10.85 -4.66 10.05
C ASP A 65 -11.50 -3.94 8.86
N TRP A 66 -11.85 -4.66 7.80
CA TRP A 66 -12.55 -4.09 6.64
C TRP A 66 -13.85 -3.38 7.06
N ARG A 67 -14.65 -4.03 7.91
CA ARG A 67 -15.93 -3.48 8.37
C ARG A 67 -15.73 -2.24 9.24
N ALA A 68 -14.81 -2.30 10.20
CA ALA A 68 -14.49 -1.18 11.08
C ALA A 68 -13.90 0.01 10.33
N VAL A 69 -13.09 -0.24 9.29
CA VAL A 69 -12.54 0.82 8.43
C VAL A 69 -13.66 1.50 7.65
N CYS A 70 -14.57 0.74 7.06
CA CYS A 70 -15.73 1.29 6.36
C CYS A 70 -16.62 2.11 7.29
N ASP A 71 -16.95 1.60 8.48
CA ASP A 71 -17.96 2.21 9.34
C ASP A 71 -17.41 3.34 10.21
N GLU A 72 -16.14 3.24 10.62
CA GLU A 72 -15.60 4.01 11.74
C GLU A 72 -14.21 4.60 11.46
N TYR A 73 -13.64 4.38 10.27
CA TYR A 73 -12.28 4.79 9.91
C TYR A 73 -11.22 4.33 10.90
N ARG A 74 -11.34 3.10 11.39
CA ARG A 74 -10.37 2.47 12.27
C ARG A 74 -10.27 0.97 12.03
N LEU A 75 -9.13 0.39 12.34
CA LEU A 75 -8.96 -1.05 12.47
C LEU A 75 -9.78 -1.56 13.67
N ALA A 76 -10.02 -2.87 13.74
CA ALA A 76 -10.75 -3.50 14.83
C ALA A 76 -10.10 -3.25 16.20
N ASP A 77 -8.79 -2.96 16.22
CA ASP A 77 -8.03 -2.64 17.42
C ASP A 77 -8.14 -1.16 17.87
N GLY A 78 -8.87 -0.33 17.12
CA GLY A 78 -9.09 1.09 17.37
C GLY A 78 -8.09 2.04 16.70
N THR A 79 -7.07 1.54 16.00
CA THR A 79 -6.10 2.37 15.27
C THR A 79 -6.79 3.05 14.09
N PHE A 80 -6.71 4.38 13.98
CA PHE A 80 -7.29 5.11 12.84
C PHE A 80 -6.76 4.59 11.50
N TRP A 81 -7.67 4.32 10.56
CA TRP A 81 -7.35 3.86 9.22
C TRP A 81 -8.51 4.13 8.25
N PRO A 82 -8.33 4.94 7.19
CA PRO A 82 -9.47 5.48 6.44
C PRO A 82 -9.89 4.68 5.19
N ILE A 83 -9.06 3.77 4.68
CA ILE A 83 -9.30 3.08 3.40
C ILE A 83 -8.99 1.59 3.53
N PRO A 84 -9.91 0.67 3.17
CA PRO A 84 -9.63 -0.76 3.26
C PRO A 84 -8.49 -1.21 2.34
N ILE A 85 -7.60 -2.05 2.86
CA ILE A 85 -6.51 -2.68 2.10
C ILE A 85 -6.82 -4.17 1.97
N THR A 86 -7.38 -4.54 0.82
CA THR A 86 -7.94 -5.89 0.57
C THR A 86 -7.36 -6.51 -0.69
N LEU A 87 -7.18 -7.83 -0.66
CA LEU A 87 -6.88 -8.65 -1.83
C LEU A 87 -8.09 -9.50 -2.16
N SER A 88 -8.49 -9.54 -3.42
CA SER A 88 -9.71 -10.20 -3.86
C SER A 88 -9.45 -11.20 -5.00
N THR A 89 -10.26 -12.25 -5.08
CA THR A 89 -10.23 -13.21 -6.19
C THR A 89 -11.62 -13.73 -6.53
N ALA A 90 -11.75 -14.40 -7.69
CA ALA A 90 -12.97 -15.08 -8.07
C ALA A 90 -13.32 -16.20 -7.09
N ARG A 91 -14.61 -16.45 -6.86
CA ARG A 91 -15.08 -17.48 -5.93
C ARG A 91 -14.48 -18.86 -6.22
N ALA A 92 -14.48 -19.27 -7.48
CA ALA A 92 -13.92 -20.56 -7.90
C ALA A 92 -12.44 -20.73 -7.54
N GLU A 93 -11.67 -19.64 -7.51
CA GLU A 93 -10.26 -19.68 -7.09
C GLU A 93 -10.14 -19.69 -5.57
N ALA A 94 -10.94 -18.88 -4.85
CA ALA A 94 -10.99 -18.89 -3.40
C ALA A 94 -11.43 -20.24 -2.80
N ASP A 95 -12.31 -20.97 -3.48
CA ASP A 95 -12.80 -22.28 -3.05
C ASP A 95 -11.72 -23.38 -3.15
N ARG A 96 -10.72 -23.20 -4.04
CA ARG A 96 -9.56 -24.10 -4.16
C ARG A 96 -8.53 -23.89 -3.06
N LEU A 97 -8.54 -22.73 -2.41
CA LEU A 97 -7.62 -22.37 -1.35
C LEU A 97 -8.19 -22.72 0.03
N LYS A 98 -7.31 -23.11 0.95
CA LYS A 98 -7.67 -23.41 2.34
C LYS A 98 -7.19 -22.30 3.26
N GLU A 99 -7.94 -22.02 4.33
CA GLU A 99 -7.40 -21.21 5.42
C GLU A 99 -6.20 -21.93 6.06
N GLY A 100 -5.19 -21.18 6.47
CA GLY A 100 -3.86 -21.63 6.84
C GLY A 100 -2.93 -21.93 5.67
N GLN A 101 -3.42 -21.99 4.43
CA GLN A 101 -2.59 -22.22 3.25
C GLN A 101 -1.80 -20.97 2.87
N GLU A 102 -0.57 -21.17 2.40
CA GLU A 102 0.21 -20.10 1.81
C GLU A 102 0.13 -20.14 0.28
N VAL A 103 0.05 -18.96 -0.33
CA VAL A 103 -0.01 -18.76 -1.78
C VAL A 103 1.05 -17.75 -2.23
N ALA A 104 1.55 -17.93 -3.45
CA ALA A 104 2.43 -16.99 -4.11
C ALA A 104 1.60 -15.93 -4.85
N LEU A 105 1.86 -14.65 -4.59
CA LEU A 105 1.18 -13.53 -5.23
C LEU A 105 2.00 -13.04 -6.42
N VAL A 106 1.39 -13.03 -7.60
CA VAL A 106 2.06 -12.75 -8.87
C VAL A 106 1.36 -11.60 -9.57
N ASP A 107 2.10 -10.55 -9.89
CA ASP A 107 1.56 -9.41 -10.62
C ASP A 107 1.09 -9.84 -12.03
N VAL A 108 -0.15 -9.52 -12.36
CA VAL A 108 -0.76 -9.95 -13.63
C VAL A 108 -0.19 -9.22 -14.85
N GLU A 109 0.34 -8.00 -14.68
CA GLU A 109 0.83 -7.17 -15.78
C GLU A 109 2.28 -7.54 -16.15
N THR A 110 3.11 -7.88 -15.16
CA THR A 110 4.55 -8.13 -15.30
C THR A 110 4.94 -9.60 -15.18
N GLY A 111 4.13 -10.41 -14.50
CA GLY A 111 4.47 -11.80 -14.15
C GLY A 111 5.41 -11.93 -12.95
N ASP A 112 5.76 -10.81 -12.30
CA ASP A 112 6.68 -10.79 -11.17
C ASP A 112 6.09 -11.48 -9.94
N LEU A 113 6.91 -12.28 -9.27
CA LEU A 113 6.59 -12.82 -7.95
C LEU A 113 6.77 -11.71 -6.89
N MET A 114 5.64 -11.20 -6.38
CA MET A 114 5.61 -10.01 -5.52
C MET A 114 5.67 -10.34 -4.04
N ALA A 115 4.95 -11.37 -3.58
CA ALA A 115 4.85 -11.71 -2.17
C ALA A 115 4.40 -13.16 -1.96
N THR A 116 4.43 -13.64 -0.72
CA THR A 116 3.56 -14.74 -0.27
C THR A 116 2.48 -14.21 0.67
N LEU A 117 1.31 -14.85 0.66
CA LEU A 117 0.20 -14.59 1.58
C LEU A 117 -0.14 -15.89 2.30
N THR A 118 -0.22 -15.86 3.63
CA THR A 118 -0.87 -16.94 4.39
C THR A 118 -2.35 -16.61 4.53
N VAL A 119 -3.22 -17.35 3.84
CA VAL A 119 -4.67 -17.12 3.86
C VAL A 119 -5.19 -17.44 5.25
N ARG A 120 -5.53 -16.42 6.03
CA ARG A 120 -6.07 -16.57 7.40
C ARG A 120 -7.59 -16.66 7.38
N GLU A 121 -8.22 -15.91 6.50
CA GLU A 121 -9.67 -15.75 6.44
C GLU A 121 -10.09 -15.51 4.98
N LYS A 122 -11.24 -16.08 4.60
CA LYS A 122 -11.90 -15.82 3.32
C LYS A 122 -13.29 -15.25 3.57
N TYR A 123 -13.60 -14.09 2.99
CA TYR A 123 -14.90 -13.45 3.22
C TYR A 123 -15.39 -12.71 1.97
N THR A 124 -16.71 -12.53 1.86
CA THR A 124 -17.31 -11.68 0.82
C THR A 124 -17.59 -10.30 1.40
N SER A 125 -17.04 -9.25 0.80
CA SER A 125 -17.28 -7.86 1.17
C SER A 125 -18.59 -7.34 0.57
N ASP A 126 -19.30 -6.49 1.31
CA ASP A 126 -20.38 -5.68 0.75
C ASP A 126 -19.77 -4.46 0.06
N ARG A 127 -19.51 -4.61 -1.25
CA ARG A 127 -18.88 -3.58 -2.09
C ARG A 127 -19.72 -2.31 -2.18
N ALA A 128 -21.05 -2.42 -2.15
CA ALA A 128 -21.92 -1.25 -2.22
C ALA A 128 -21.87 -0.46 -0.92
N HIS A 129 -21.77 -1.16 0.22
CA HIS A 129 -21.52 -0.54 1.51
C HIS A 129 -20.15 0.15 1.56
N GLU A 130 -19.08 -0.53 1.14
CA GLU A 130 -17.73 0.06 1.06
C GLU A 130 -17.72 1.33 0.21
N CYS A 131 -18.29 1.28 -1.01
CA CYS A 131 -18.36 2.44 -1.90
C CYS A 131 -19.07 3.63 -1.25
N LYS A 132 -20.24 3.39 -0.66
CA LYS A 132 -21.03 4.44 0.00
C LYS A 132 -20.33 5.02 1.22
N GLN A 133 -19.63 4.21 2.01
CA GLN A 133 -18.98 4.71 3.23
C GLN A 133 -17.64 5.39 2.97
N VAL A 134 -16.83 4.84 2.06
CA VAL A 134 -15.48 5.33 1.78
C VAL A 134 -15.50 6.48 0.77
N PHE A 135 -16.26 6.33 -0.32
CA PHE A 135 -16.28 7.32 -1.41
C PHE A 135 -17.51 8.24 -1.37
N ARG A 136 -18.45 8.01 -0.45
CA ARG A 136 -19.70 8.78 -0.30
C ARG A 136 -20.59 8.76 -1.55
N THR A 137 -20.38 7.78 -2.43
CA THR A 137 -21.15 7.59 -3.65
C THR A 137 -21.08 6.13 -4.11
N ASN A 138 -22.09 5.69 -4.84
CA ASN A 138 -22.11 4.41 -5.58
C ASN A 138 -22.07 4.65 -7.10
N ASP A 139 -21.78 5.87 -7.54
CA ASP A 139 -21.67 6.20 -8.96
C ASP A 139 -20.49 5.44 -9.59
N PRO A 140 -20.73 4.55 -10.58
CA PRO A 140 -19.66 3.81 -11.25
C PRO A 140 -18.69 4.71 -12.02
N ALA A 141 -19.05 5.97 -12.31
CA ALA A 141 -18.11 6.94 -12.87
C ALA A 141 -17.04 7.40 -11.88
N HIS A 142 -17.26 7.24 -10.57
CA HIS A 142 -16.26 7.54 -9.56
C HIS A 142 -15.13 6.48 -9.60
N PRO A 143 -13.85 6.87 -9.80
CA PRO A 143 -12.76 5.90 -9.98
C PRO A 143 -12.60 4.91 -8.81
N GLY A 144 -12.83 5.37 -7.58
CA GLY A 144 -12.80 4.49 -6.40
C GLY A 144 -13.93 3.45 -6.42
N VAL A 145 -15.12 3.83 -6.89
CA VAL A 145 -16.26 2.91 -6.99
C VAL A 145 -16.00 1.90 -8.09
N ALA A 146 -15.50 2.34 -9.26
CA ALA A 146 -15.11 1.45 -10.34
C ALA A 146 -14.06 0.41 -9.89
N ASN A 147 -13.07 0.84 -9.09
CA ASN A 147 -12.05 -0.06 -8.56
C ASN A 147 -12.63 -1.11 -7.60
N VAL A 148 -13.48 -0.71 -6.66
CA VAL A 148 -14.09 -1.64 -5.68
C VAL A 148 -15.08 -2.59 -6.36
N THR A 149 -15.92 -2.07 -7.26
CA THR A 149 -16.89 -2.88 -7.99
C THR A 149 -16.22 -3.90 -8.92
N GLY A 150 -15.04 -3.56 -9.47
CA GLY A 150 -14.22 -4.46 -10.30
C GLY A 150 -13.42 -5.53 -9.55
N GLN A 151 -13.46 -5.58 -8.21
CA GLN A 151 -12.75 -6.60 -7.43
C GLN A 151 -13.33 -8.02 -7.61
N GLY A 152 -12.57 -9.04 -7.20
CA GLY A 152 -13.02 -10.43 -7.11
C GLY A 152 -14.02 -10.66 -5.97
N GLU A 153 -14.89 -11.66 -6.10
CA GLU A 153 -16.02 -11.93 -5.18
C GLU A 153 -15.63 -12.21 -3.72
N VAL A 154 -14.43 -12.76 -3.52
CA VAL A 154 -13.97 -13.20 -2.21
C VAL A 154 -12.65 -12.51 -1.90
N ASN A 155 -12.62 -11.83 -0.76
CA ASN A 155 -11.40 -11.29 -0.19
C ASN A 155 -10.63 -12.41 0.52
N LEU A 156 -9.31 -12.42 0.31
CA LEU A 156 -8.38 -13.29 1.01
C LEU A 156 -7.55 -12.42 1.96
N ALA A 157 -7.74 -12.62 3.25
CA ALA A 157 -7.07 -11.88 4.29
C ALA A 157 -5.93 -12.68 4.90
N GLY A 158 -4.94 -11.97 5.45
CA GLY A 158 -3.87 -12.58 6.21
C GLY A 158 -2.51 -11.91 6.00
N PRO A 159 -1.51 -12.39 6.75
CA PRO A 159 -0.19 -11.77 6.75
C PRO A 159 0.55 -12.06 5.45
N VAL A 160 1.34 -11.07 5.01
CA VAL A 160 2.15 -11.17 3.80
C VAL A 160 3.64 -11.12 4.10
N LYS A 161 4.43 -11.78 3.25
CA LYS A 161 5.87 -11.58 3.15
C LYS A 161 6.19 -11.03 1.77
N VAL A 162 6.64 -9.79 1.70
CA VAL A 162 6.88 -9.10 0.43
C VAL A 162 8.29 -9.47 -0.07
N LEU A 163 8.36 -9.86 -1.34
CA LEU A 163 9.55 -10.39 -1.99
C LEU A 163 10.16 -9.44 -3.02
N SER A 164 9.36 -8.49 -3.52
CA SER A 164 9.72 -7.57 -4.58
C SER A 164 9.05 -6.21 -4.37
N GLU A 165 9.75 -5.15 -4.80
CA GLU A 165 9.20 -3.80 -4.92
C GLU A 165 8.88 -3.45 -6.38
N GLY A 166 8.90 -4.46 -7.27
CA GLY A 166 8.84 -4.28 -8.71
C GLY A 166 10.05 -3.50 -9.24
N ALA A 167 9.86 -2.82 -10.36
CA ALA A 167 10.94 -2.07 -11.03
C ALA A 167 11.24 -0.69 -10.41
N TYR A 168 10.51 -0.26 -9.37
CA TYR A 168 10.63 1.11 -8.85
C TYR A 168 12.02 1.48 -8.32
N PRO A 169 12.72 0.62 -7.54
CA PRO A 169 14.07 0.94 -7.06
C PRO A 169 15.06 1.20 -8.20
N ASP A 170 14.98 0.39 -9.27
CA ASP A 170 15.89 0.49 -10.42
C ASP A 170 15.51 1.63 -11.37
N LYS A 171 14.20 1.91 -11.53
CA LYS A 171 13.70 2.96 -12.42
C LYS A 171 13.89 4.36 -11.86
N TYR A 172 13.86 4.51 -10.54
CA TYR A 172 13.94 5.81 -9.87
C TYR A 172 15.07 5.85 -8.83
N PRO A 173 16.32 5.57 -9.24
CA PRO A 173 17.45 5.52 -8.32
C PRO A 173 17.66 6.90 -7.69
N GLY A 174 17.82 6.93 -6.37
CA GLY A 174 18.01 8.17 -5.60
C GLY A 174 16.73 9.00 -5.37
N LEU A 175 15.62 8.70 -6.05
CA LEU A 175 14.32 9.33 -5.83
C LEU A 175 13.36 8.42 -5.06
N TYR A 176 13.38 7.11 -5.35
CA TYR A 176 12.59 6.12 -4.61
C TYR A 176 13.21 5.89 -3.23
N MET A 177 12.52 6.37 -2.19
CA MET A 177 12.94 6.22 -0.80
C MET A 177 11.85 5.53 0.02
N ARG A 178 12.24 4.48 0.74
CA ARG A 178 11.42 3.79 1.74
C ARG A 178 11.23 4.70 2.97
N PRO A 179 10.15 4.53 3.76
CA PRO A 179 9.95 5.25 5.03
C PRO A 179 11.15 5.22 5.99
N ALA A 180 11.90 4.12 6.03
CA ALA A 180 13.12 4.03 6.84
C ALA A 180 14.25 4.91 6.29
N GLU A 181 14.36 5.07 4.97
CA GLU A 181 15.38 5.88 4.31
C GLU A 181 15.09 7.37 4.46
N THR A 182 13.83 7.79 4.25
CA THR A 182 13.43 9.19 4.46
C THR A 182 13.65 9.64 5.91
N ARG A 183 13.30 8.78 6.88
CA ARG A 183 13.58 9.06 8.30
C ARG A 183 15.07 9.24 8.59
N ARG A 184 15.93 8.34 8.10
CA ARG A 184 17.39 8.49 8.22
C ARG A 184 17.90 9.78 7.56
N ALA A 185 17.35 10.14 6.40
CA ALA A 185 17.72 11.36 5.71
C ALA A 185 17.34 12.62 6.51
N PHE A 186 16.17 12.62 7.16
CA PHE A 186 15.76 13.73 8.04
C PHE A 186 16.67 13.83 9.27
N GLU A 187 16.98 12.71 9.91
CA GLU A 187 17.89 12.66 11.07
C GLU A 187 19.29 13.13 10.71
N ALA A 188 19.84 12.70 9.57
CA ALA A 188 21.16 13.14 9.08
C ALA A 188 21.22 14.64 8.80
N LYS A 189 20.08 15.27 8.47
CA LYS A 189 19.94 16.72 8.31
C LYS A 189 19.64 17.46 9.62
N GLY A 190 19.42 16.73 10.72
CA GLY A 190 18.99 17.30 12.00
C GLY A 190 17.55 17.84 11.98
N TRP A 191 16.75 17.47 10.97
CA TRP A 191 15.36 17.92 10.85
C TRP A 191 14.48 17.29 11.93
N LYS A 192 13.66 18.12 12.57
CA LYS A 192 12.70 17.73 13.62
C LYS A 192 11.26 17.94 13.17
N THR A 193 11.05 18.97 12.35
CA THR A 193 9.76 19.36 11.76
C THR A 193 9.87 19.24 10.25
N VAL A 194 8.98 18.45 9.64
CA VAL A 194 9.00 18.20 8.20
C VAL A 194 7.59 18.34 7.67
N ALA A 195 7.42 19.21 6.69
CA ALA A 195 6.18 19.28 5.91
C ALA A 195 6.27 18.27 4.75
N ALA A 196 5.19 17.52 4.49
CA ALA A 196 5.09 16.66 3.32
C ALA A 196 4.15 17.31 2.29
N LEU A 197 4.65 17.54 1.07
CA LEU A 197 3.87 18.05 -0.05
C LEU A 197 3.58 16.92 -1.02
N GLN A 198 2.40 16.31 -0.89
CA GLN A 198 1.93 15.25 -1.76
C GLN A 198 1.44 15.82 -3.09
N LEU A 199 1.97 15.32 -4.20
CA LEU A 199 1.64 15.80 -5.54
C LEU A 199 1.40 14.62 -6.50
N ARG A 200 0.56 14.87 -7.52
CA ARG A 200 0.34 13.95 -8.65
C ARG A 200 0.56 14.61 -10.02
N ASN A 201 0.82 15.92 -10.02
CA ASN A 201 0.98 16.78 -11.19
C ASN A 201 2.35 17.46 -11.14
N PRO A 202 2.85 18.00 -12.27
CA PRO A 202 4.03 18.86 -12.25
C PRO A 202 3.85 20.04 -11.28
N MET A 203 4.94 20.43 -10.60
CA MET A 203 4.92 21.61 -9.76
C MET A 203 4.86 22.88 -10.62
N HIS A 204 4.01 23.83 -10.22
CA HIS A 204 3.97 25.19 -10.76
C HIS A 204 4.17 26.20 -9.64
N ARG A 205 4.19 27.50 -9.96
CA ARG A 205 4.55 28.57 -9.02
C ARG A 205 3.75 28.59 -7.72
N SER A 206 2.47 28.21 -7.74
CA SER A 206 1.72 28.10 -6.49
C SER A 206 2.12 26.89 -5.63
N HIS A 207 2.47 25.73 -6.20
CA HIS A 207 3.04 24.61 -5.45
C HIS A 207 4.40 24.99 -4.84
N GLU A 208 5.24 25.70 -5.60
CA GLU A 208 6.50 26.24 -5.11
C GLU A 208 6.27 27.23 -3.96
N TYR A 209 5.29 28.12 -4.08
CA TYR A 209 4.96 29.07 -3.01
C TYR A 209 4.55 28.36 -1.71
N LEU A 210 3.73 27.31 -1.79
CA LEU A 210 3.38 26.48 -0.63
C LEU A 210 4.61 25.80 -0.03
N ALA A 211 5.53 25.28 -0.85
CA ALA A 211 6.77 24.69 -0.38
C ALA A 211 7.68 25.72 0.31
N LYS A 212 7.71 26.97 -0.18
CA LYS A 212 8.44 28.08 0.44
C LYS A 212 7.88 28.43 1.81
N ILE A 213 6.56 28.56 1.93
CA ILE A 213 5.90 28.77 3.23
C ILE A 213 6.27 27.63 4.20
N ALA A 214 6.26 26.38 3.72
CA ALA A 214 6.59 25.24 4.56
C ALA A 214 8.03 25.31 5.13
N VAL A 215 9.02 25.70 4.33
CA VAL A 215 10.41 25.83 4.80
C VAL A 215 10.66 27.07 5.67
N GLU A 216 9.74 28.05 5.70
CA GLU A 216 9.80 29.15 6.66
C GLU A 216 9.41 28.72 8.09
N ILE A 217 8.62 27.65 8.23
CA ILE A 217 8.07 27.19 9.51
C ILE A 217 8.51 25.78 9.93
N CYS A 218 9.14 25.02 9.03
CA CYS A 218 9.65 23.68 9.27
C CYS A 218 11.14 23.59 8.90
N ASP A 219 11.85 22.63 9.50
CA ASP A 219 13.26 22.38 9.18
C ASP A 219 13.46 21.91 7.72
N GLY A 220 12.42 21.32 7.13
CA GLY A 220 12.43 20.96 5.72
C GLY A 220 11.07 20.57 5.15
N VAL A 221 11.06 20.41 3.83
CA VAL A 221 9.90 19.94 3.06
C VAL A 221 10.28 18.67 2.30
N LEU A 222 9.46 17.62 2.44
CA LEU A 222 9.49 16.44 1.59
C LEU A 222 8.51 16.66 0.44
N ILE A 223 9.03 16.84 -0.77
CA ILE A 223 8.22 16.81 -1.98
C ILE A 223 7.99 15.34 -2.34
N GLN A 224 6.75 14.88 -2.20
CA GLN A 224 6.39 13.47 -2.39
C GLN A 224 5.49 13.34 -3.62
N GLN A 225 6.08 13.01 -4.77
CA GLN A 225 5.34 12.77 -6.01
C GLN A 225 4.79 11.33 -6.03
N ILE A 226 3.51 11.13 -6.36
CA ILE A 226 2.97 9.78 -6.59
C ILE A 226 3.55 9.21 -7.88
N LEU A 227 4.15 8.03 -7.75
CA LEU A 227 4.58 7.18 -8.85
C LEU A 227 3.71 5.92 -8.78
N GLY A 228 2.81 5.76 -9.75
CA GLY A 228 1.79 4.72 -9.77
C GLY A 228 0.91 4.84 -11.02
N LYS A 229 -0.10 3.98 -11.15
CA LYS A 229 -1.01 4.02 -12.30
C LYS A 229 -1.74 5.35 -12.34
N LEU A 230 -1.50 6.07 -13.42
CA LEU A 230 -2.00 7.42 -13.66
C LEU A 230 -3.50 7.40 -13.99
N LYS A 231 -4.22 8.46 -13.63
CA LYS A 231 -5.59 8.64 -14.13
C LYS A 231 -5.55 9.02 -15.62
N PRO A 232 -6.61 8.74 -16.39
CA PRO A 232 -6.74 9.27 -17.74
C PRO A 232 -6.54 10.80 -17.75
N GLY A 233 -5.53 11.27 -18.49
CA GLY A 233 -5.16 12.68 -18.59
C GLY A 233 -4.00 13.15 -17.70
N ASP A 234 -3.49 12.33 -16.78
CA ASP A 234 -2.31 12.68 -15.99
C ASP A 234 -1.01 12.60 -16.83
N ILE A 235 -0.05 13.47 -16.52
CA ILE A 235 1.25 13.53 -17.21
C ILE A 235 2.14 12.35 -16.77
N PRO A 236 2.87 11.68 -17.69
CA PRO A 236 3.76 10.57 -17.37
C PRO A 236 4.79 10.91 -16.27
N ALA A 237 5.16 9.91 -15.47
CA ALA A 237 6.09 10.09 -14.35
C ALA A 237 7.49 10.57 -14.77
N GLU A 238 7.93 10.28 -16.00
CA GLU A 238 9.22 10.76 -16.52
C GLU A 238 9.23 12.26 -16.86
N VAL A 239 8.04 12.88 -16.98
CA VAL A 239 7.88 14.30 -17.30
C VAL A 239 7.52 15.13 -16.04
N ARG A 240 6.95 14.50 -15.01
CA ARG A 240 6.54 15.14 -13.74
C ARG A 240 7.67 15.31 -12.75
#